data_AF-A0A2E7G0X4-F1
#
_entry.id   AF-A0A2E7G0X4-F1
#
_cell.length_a   1.000
_cell.length_b   1.000
_cell.length_c   1.000
_cell.angle_alpha   90.00
_cell.angle_beta   90.00
_cell.angle_gamma   90.00
#
_symmetry.space_group_name_H-M   'P 1'
#
loop_
_entity.id
_entity.type
_entity.pdbx_description
1 polymer ?
#
loop_
_entity_poly.entity_id
_entity_poly.type
_entity_poly.pdbx_seq_one_letter_code
_entity_poly.pdbx_strand_id
1 'polypeptide(L)'
;MHKLMLTMVLAGECNEAQIDSQLNSSGISECLQPLGTWETIDVVLLTIGVALFWSALKSLFSKKRQSSRGERQGKRLQRLGTLVAIVGVADFFGMLTENGEPLDASELFGFPFPNGVSLILLSAALLFSIIGGSMRRRAQSRSSRPRVGASRFKGPAERHLSGDFSVGELRRALMLDAFEDPFQVSADDDWGGQVGRTCHYCNGEGCPQCGNTGSLG
;
A
#
# COMPACT_ATOMS: atom_id res chain seq x y z
N MET A 1 36.66 4.74 -28.52
CA MET A 1 35.25 5.02 -28.19
C MET A 1 35.23 5.80 -26.88
N HIS A 2 34.63 6.99 -26.89
CA HIS A 2 34.65 7.93 -25.76
C HIS A 2 33.23 8.27 -25.35
N LYS A 3 33.02 8.55 -24.06
CA LYS A 3 31.77 9.10 -23.54
C LYS A 3 31.88 10.63 -23.46
N LEU A 4 30.75 11.31 -23.65
CA LEU A 4 30.65 12.75 -23.44
C LEU A 4 30.59 13.06 -21.95
N MET A 5 31.32 14.10 -21.53
CA MET A 5 31.20 14.70 -20.20
C MET A 5 29.91 15.50 -20.11
N LEU A 6 28.85 14.89 -19.56
CA LEU A 6 27.53 15.51 -19.47
C LEU A 6 27.55 16.86 -18.73
N THR A 7 28.41 17.01 -17.72
CA THR A 7 28.62 18.25 -16.96
C THR A 7 28.96 19.43 -17.85
N MET A 8 29.99 19.28 -18.66
CA MET A 8 30.51 20.35 -19.51
C MET A 8 29.57 20.65 -20.67
N VAL A 9 28.85 19.63 -21.15
CA VAL A 9 27.79 19.81 -22.16
C VAL A 9 26.58 20.56 -21.57
N LEU A 10 26.12 20.18 -20.38
CA LEU A 10 25.00 20.84 -19.68
C LEU A 10 25.36 22.26 -19.21
N ALA A 11 26.62 22.50 -18.86
CA ALA A 11 27.14 23.82 -18.54
C ALA A 11 27.31 24.73 -19.78
N GLY A 12 27.18 24.17 -20.99
CA GLY A 12 27.36 24.91 -22.25
C GLY A 12 28.83 25.17 -22.61
N GLU A 13 29.77 24.54 -21.91
CA GLU A 13 31.22 24.69 -22.15
C GLU A 13 31.70 23.82 -23.33
N CYS A 14 30.95 22.76 -23.66
CA CYS A 14 31.26 21.86 -24.77
C CYS A 14 30.16 21.90 -25.83
N ASN A 15 30.51 22.40 -27.02
CA ASN A 15 29.67 22.35 -28.22
C ASN A 15 30.37 21.56 -29.35
N GLU A 16 29.60 21.01 -30.30
CA GLU A 16 30.07 20.14 -31.39
C GLU A 16 31.24 20.76 -32.17
N ALA A 17 31.12 22.05 -32.54
CA ALA A 17 32.17 22.76 -33.27
C ALA A 17 33.49 22.91 -32.48
N GLN A 18 33.44 22.96 -31.15
CA GLN A 18 34.63 23.03 -30.30
C GLN A 18 35.28 21.65 -30.16
N ILE A 19 34.48 20.60 -30.06
CA ILE A 19 34.96 19.22 -29.99
C ILE A 19 35.71 18.86 -31.29
N ASP A 20 35.13 19.19 -32.44
CA ASP A 20 35.76 18.91 -33.74
C ASP A 20 37.04 19.72 -33.95
N SER A 21 37.08 20.98 -33.53
CA SER A 21 38.30 21.79 -33.66
C SER A 21 39.42 21.32 -32.72
N GLN A 22 39.09 20.84 -31.51
CA GLN A 22 40.06 20.24 -30.60
C GLN A 22 40.54 18.86 -31.06
N LEU A 23 39.63 18.01 -31.56
CA LEU A 23 40.02 16.71 -32.12
C LEU A 23 40.97 16.86 -33.31
N ASN A 24 40.71 17.84 -34.19
CA ASN A 24 41.53 18.06 -35.37
C ASN A 24 42.88 18.72 -35.08
N SER A 25 43.01 19.46 -33.97
CA SER A 25 44.24 20.16 -33.62
C SER A 25 45.13 19.39 -32.65
N SER A 26 44.57 18.87 -31.56
CA SER A 26 45.31 18.19 -30.48
C SER A 26 45.08 16.68 -30.43
N GLY A 27 44.13 16.14 -31.21
CA GLY A 27 43.77 14.72 -31.19
C GLY A 27 43.08 14.26 -29.88
N ILE A 28 42.86 15.19 -28.95
CA ILE A 28 42.30 14.97 -27.62
C ILE A 28 41.39 16.16 -27.31
N SER A 29 40.20 15.89 -26.78
CA SER A 29 39.27 16.91 -26.28
C SER A 29 38.90 16.62 -24.83
N GLU A 30 38.89 17.65 -23.97
CA GLU A 30 38.50 17.53 -22.56
C GLU A 30 37.02 17.16 -22.36
N CYS A 31 36.19 17.44 -23.37
CA CYS A 31 34.77 17.07 -23.42
C CYS A 31 34.52 15.55 -23.57
N LEU A 32 35.55 14.78 -23.90
CA LEU A 32 35.46 13.34 -24.18
C LEU A 32 36.34 12.55 -23.20
N GLN A 33 35.75 11.57 -22.53
CA GLN A 33 36.46 10.72 -21.58
C GLN A 33 36.44 9.26 -22.04
N PRO A 34 37.49 8.46 -21.77
CA PRO A 34 37.48 7.03 -22.06
C PRO A 34 36.33 6.30 -21.36
N LEU A 35 35.80 5.27 -22.03
CA LEU A 35 34.82 4.36 -21.45
C LEU A 35 35.44 3.60 -20.27
N GLY A 36 34.71 3.46 -19.16
CA GLY A 36 35.12 2.69 -17.98
C GLY A 36 35.44 3.53 -16.74
N THR A 37 35.60 4.85 -16.87
CA THR A 37 35.65 5.76 -15.73
C THR A 37 34.23 6.18 -15.35
N TRP A 38 33.83 5.99 -14.10
CA TRP A 38 32.51 6.37 -13.59
C TRP A 38 32.63 7.66 -12.81
N GLU A 39 31.90 8.69 -13.21
CA GLU A 39 31.85 9.93 -12.43
C GLU A 39 30.66 9.93 -11.47
N THR A 40 30.68 10.85 -10.50
CA THR A 40 29.61 11.03 -9.52
C THR A 40 28.24 11.19 -10.19
N ILE A 41 28.19 11.86 -11.34
CA ILE A 41 26.95 12.11 -12.08
C ILE A 41 26.41 10.85 -12.74
N ASP A 42 27.28 9.96 -13.24
CA ASP A 42 26.86 8.66 -13.76
C ASP A 42 26.16 7.85 -12.66
N VAL A 43 26.69 7.88 -11.44
CA VAL A 43 26.11 7.22 -10.26
C VAL A 43 24.79 7.88 -9.85
N VAL A 44 24.70 9.21 -9.87
CA VAL A 44 23.45 9.93 -9.57
C VAL A 44 22.36 9.57 -10.59
N LEU A 45 22.68 9.59 -11.88
CA LEU A 45 21.72 9.23 -12.94
C LEU A 45 21.29 7.76 -12.84
N LEU A 46 22.23 6.85 -12.58
CA LEU A 46 21.94 5.43 -12.38
C LEU A 46 21.01 5.22 -11.18
N THR A 47 21.32 5.85 -10.04
CA THR A 47 20.50 5.71 -8.82
C THR A 47 19.08 6.27 -9.01
N ILE A 48 18.93 7.41 -9.68
CA ILE A 48 17.62 7.95 -10.04
C ILE A 48 16.87 6.99 -10.96
N GLY A 49 17.53 6.48 -12.02
CA GLY A 49 16.95 5.53 -12.95
C GLY A 49 16.45 4.26 -12.28
N VAL A 50 17.28 3.66 -11.41
CA VAL A 50 16.92 2.46 -10.63
C VAL A 50 15.77 2.77 -9.66
N ALA A 51 15.78 3.92 -8.99
CA ALA A 51 14.71 4.30 -8.07
C ALA A 51 13.36 4.45 -8.79
N LEU A 52 13.35 5.11 -9.94
CA LEU A 52 12.15 5.29 -10.76
C LEU A 52 11.64 3.95 -11.29
N PHE A 53 12.52 3.11 -11.85
CA PHE A 53 12.18 1.78 -12.32
C PHE A 53 11.58 0.92 -11.21
N TRP A 54 12.22 0.90 -10.03
CA TRP A 54 11.73 0.14 -8.89
C TRP A 54 10.40 0.66 -8.34
N SER A 55 10.19 1.98 -8.40
CA SER A 55 8.91 2.59 -8.00
C SER A 55 7.78 2.21 -8.94
N ALA A 56 8.03 2.18 -10.25
CA ALA A 56 7.07 1.75 -11.26
C ALA A 56 6.75 0.26 -11.11
N LEU A 57 7.77 -0.58 -10.93
CA LEU A 57 7.63 -2.01 -10.69
C LEU A 57 6.78 -2.29 -9.44
N LYS A 58 7.10 -1.62 -8.32
CA LYS A 58 6.29 -1.71 -7.10
C LYS A 58 4.87 -1.22 -7.32
N SER A 59 4.64 -0.21 -8.15
CA SER A 59 3.29 0.27 -8.46
C SER A 59 2.48 -0.75 -9.26
N LEU A 60 3.12 -1.52 -10.16
CA LEU A 60 2.46 -2.56 -10.96
C LEU A 60 2.10 -3.80 -10.14
N PHE A 61 2.98 -4.21 -9.21
CA PHE A 61 2.76 -5.42 -8.39
C PHE A 61 2.09 -5.16 -7.04
N SER A 62 1.93 -3.90 -6.63
CA SER A 62 1.25 -3.57 -5.39
C SER A 62 -0.26 -3.54 -5.59
N LYS A 63 -0.96 -4.51 -4.98
CA LYS A 63 -2.40 -4.38 -4.69
C LYS A 63 -2.56 -3.19 -3.74
N LYS A 64 -2.81 -2.00 -4.30
CA LYS A 64 -2.90 -0.72 -3.58
C LYS A 64 -3.98 -0.81 -2.49
N ARG A 65 -3.58 -1.17 -1.27
CA ARG A 65 -4.32 -0.78 -0.07
C ARG A 65 -4.27 0.73 -0.03
N GLN A 66 -5.42 1.39 -0.15
CA GLN A 66 -5.52 2.85 0.00
C GLN A 66 -5.02 3.22 1.39
N SER A 67 -3.73 3.56 1.49
CA SER A 67 -3.15 4.10 2.71
C SER A 67 -3.91 5.36 3.04
N SER A 68 -4.56 5.41 4.21
CA SER A 68 -5.32 6.59 4.60
C SER A 68 -4.40 7.81 4.68
N ARG A 69 -4.94 9.02 4.47
CA ARG A 69 -4.18 10.28 4.49
C ARG A 69 -3.30 10.42 5.75
N GLY A 70 -3.81 9.94 6.89
CA GLY A 70 -3.07 9.91 8.16
C GLY A 70 -1.88 8.94 8.18
N GLU A 71 -1.93 7.83 7.44
CA GLU A 71 -0.79 6.91 7.32
C GLU A 71 0.34 7.54 6.49
N ARG A 72 -0.01 8.25 5.41
CA ARG A 72 0.96 8.97 4.56
C ARG A 72 1.64 10.10 5.33
N GLN A 73 0.85 10.92 6.02
CA GLN A 73 1.37 12.03 6.82
C GLN A 73 2.22 11.53 7.99
N GLY A 74 1.79 10.45 8.66
CA GLY A 74 2.57 9.81 9.72
C GLY A 74 3.92 9.26 9.23
N LYS A 75 3.94 8.59 8.06
CA LYS A 75 5.19 8.13 7.43
C LYS A 75 6.13 9.28 7.07
N ARG A 76 5.60 10.40 6.57
CA ARG A 76 6.41 11.57 6.22
C ARG A 76 7.04 12.21 7.45
N LEU A 77 6.26 12.40 8.52
CA LEU A 77 6.77 12.92 9.80
C LEU A 77 7.79 12.00 10.43
N GLN A 78 7.58 10.67 10.36
CA GLN A 78 8.55 9.70 10.85
C GLN A 78 9.87 9.76 10.05
N ARG A 79 9.80 9.89 8.72
CA ARG A 79 11.00 10.07 7.87
C ARG A 79 11.74 11.37 8.17
N LEU A 80 11.00 12.46 8.37
CA LEU A 80 11.57 13.75 8.74
C LEU A 80 12.27 13.65 10.11
N GLY A 81 11.60 13.06 11.11
CA GLY A 81 12.17 12.80 12.42
C GLY A 81 13.45 11.95 12.35
N THR A 82 13.48 10.89 11.55
CA THR A 82 14.69 10.08 11.37
C THR A 82 15.83 10.84 10.70
N LEU A 83 15.56 11.72 9.73
CA LEU A 83 16.60 12.54 9.12
C LEU A 83 17.18 13.55 10.11
N VAL A 84 16.31 14.24 10.85
CA VAL A 84 16.73 15.19 11.88
C VAL A 84 17.51 14.48 13.00
N ALA A 85 17.13 13.24 13.36
CA ALA A 85 17.89 12.43 14.33
C ALA A 85 19.31 12.13 13.84
N ILE A 86 19.47 11.76 12.56
CA ILE A 86 20.81 11.48 11.99
C ILE A 86 21.68 12.73 12.05
N VAL A 87 21.12 13.89 11.69
CA VAL A 87 21.84 15.17 11.77
C VAL A 87 22.17 15.51 13.22
N GLY A 88 21.22 15.36 14.16
CA GLY A 88 21.45 15.62 15.57
C GLY A 88 22.48 14.68 16.21
N VAL A 89 22.56 13.43 15.78
CA VAL A 89 23.60 12.48 16.21
C VAL A 89 24.96 12.88 15.64
N ALA A 90 25.03 13.23 14.35
CA ALA A 90 26.28 13.72 13.74
C ALA A 90 26.79 14.99 14.43
N ASP A 91 25.89 15.91 14.79
CA ASP A 91 26.18 17.10 15.56
C ASP A 91 26.66 16.77 16.98
N PHE A 92 25.99 15.82 17.66
CA PHE A 92 26.38 15.39 19.00
C PHE A 92 27.79 14.79 19.07
N PHE A 93 28.20 14.08 18.02
CA PHE A 93 29.56 13.56 17.90
C PHE A 93 30.56 14.59 17.36
N GLY A 94 30.13 15.84 17.13
CA GLY A 94 30.98 16.90 16.60
C GLY A 94 31.45 16.69 15.17
N MET A 95 30.80 15.78 14.42
CA MET A 95 31.14 15.47 13.03
C MET A 95 30.75 16.62 12.08
N LEU A 96 29.93 17.56 12.54
CA LEU A 96 29.50 18.74 11.79
C LEU A 96 30.40 19.96 12.01
N THR A 97 31.37 19.90 12.91
CA THR A 97 32.33 20.98 13.16
C THR A 97 33.77 20.50 13.00
N GLU A 98 34.67 21.42 12.66
CA GLU A 98 36.10 21.13 12.47
C GLU A 98 36.80 20.82 13.80
N ASN A 99 36.24 21.32 14.92
CA ASN A 99 36.79 21.19 16.26
C ASN A 99 36.33 19.93 17.02
N GLY A 100 35.44 19.11 16.45
CA GLY A 100 34.90 17.91 17.11
C GLY A 100 33.91 18.15 18.26
N GLU A 101 33.41 19.37 18.43
CA GLU A 101 32.42 19.76 19.46
C GLU A 101 31.00 19.91 18.87
N PRO A 102 29.93 19.73 19.66
CA PRO A 102 28.58 20.00 19.17
C PRO A 102 28.38 21.48 18.87
N LEU A 103 27.58 21.81 17.84
CA LEU A 103 27.29 23.20 17.48
C LEU A 103 26.66 23.97 18.66
N ASP A 104 27.25 25.12 18.98
CA ASP A 104 26.72 26.00 20.01
C ASP A 104 25.52 26.80 19.47
N ALA A 105 24.38 26.64 20.14
CA ALA A 105 23.14 27.30 19.74
C ALA A 105 23.18 28.83 19.95
N SER A 106 24.13 29.34 20.73
CA SER A 106 24.38 30.77 20.91
C SER A 106 24.89 31.44 19.64
N GLU A 107 25.70 30.74 18.85
CA GLU A 107 26.25 31.30 17.61
C GLU A 107 25.20 31.33 16.49
N LEU A 108 24.30 30.33 16.47
CA LEU A 108 23.27 30.21 15.44
C LEU A 108 21.99 31.01 15.74
N PHE A 109 21.56 31.06 17.01
CA PHE A 109 20.29 31.69 17.42
C PHE A 109 20.46 32.94 18.29
N GLY A 110 21.68 33.30 18.68
CA GLY A 110 21.96 34.49 19.50
C GLY A 110 21.57 34.38 20.97
N PHE A 111 21.14 33.19 21.43
CA PHE A 111 20.77 32.93 22.83
C PHE A 111 21.58 31.76 23.39
N PRO A 112 22.15 31.88 24.61
CA PRO A 112 22.92 30.81 25.23
C PRO A 112 21.98 29.68 25.64
N PHE A 113 22.06 28.54 24.96
CA PHE A 113 21.48 27.30 25.43
C PHE A 113 22.59 26.45 26.07
N PRO A 114 22.39 25.96 27.30
CA PRO A 114 23.45 25.28 28.08
C PRO A 114 23.91 23.93 27.50
N ASN A 115 23.28 23.46 26.42
CA ASN A 115 23.28 22.07 25.98
C ASN A 115 23.46 21.90 24.45
N GLY A 116 23.85 22.97 23.73
CA GLY A 116 24.10 22.94 22.28
C GLY A 116 22.85 22.73 21.39
N VAL A 117 23.05 22.77 20.07
CA VAL A 117 22.00 22.57 19.05
C VAL A 117 21.60 21.08 18.95
N SER A 118 22.53 20.16 19.22
CA SER A 118 22.35 18.71 19.11
C SER A 118 21.16 18.19 19.93
N LEU A 119 20.99 18.64 21.19
CA LEU A 119 19.87 18.25 22.04
C LEU A 119 18.52 18.79 21.56
N ILE A 120 18.51 19.98 20.94
CA ILE A 120 17.31 20.56 20.31
C ILE A 120 16.91 19.73 19.09
N LEU A 121 17.87 19.36 18.24
CA LEU A 121 17.63 18.52 17.07
C LEU A 121 17.13 17.13 17.46
N LEU A 122 17.75 16.49 18.45
CA LEU A 122 17.35 15.16 18.93
C LEU A 122 15.96 15.16 19.58
N SER A 123 15.64 16.18 20.37
CA SER A 123 14.30 16.31 20.97
C SER A 123 13.23 16.57 19.92
N ALA A 124 13.49 17.45 18.95
CA ALA A 124 12.60 17.68 17.81
C ALA A 124 12.40 16.39 16.99
N ALA A 125 13.46 15.65 16.72
CA ALA A 125 13.41 14.38 16.00
C ALA A 125 12.54 13.33 16.71
N LEU A 126 12.65 13.25 18.05
CA LEU A 126 11.86 12.35 18.87
C LEU A 126 10.37 12.73 18.84
N LEU A 127 10.06 14.03 18.95
CA LEU A 127 8.68 14.54 18.83
C LEU A 127 8.07 14.22 17.46
N PHE A 128 8.78 14.49 16.36
CA PHE A 128 8.30 14.17 15.01
C PHE A 128 8.08 12.67 14.82
N SER A 129 8.93 11.84 15.42
CA SER A 129 8.81 10.37 15.36
C SER A 129 7.61 9.85 16.16
N ILE A 130 7.35 10.41 17.35
CA ILE A 130 6.20 10.05 18.19
C ILE A 130 4.89 10.51 17.53
N ILE A 131 4.83 11.74 17.03
CA ILE A 131 3.66 12.28 16.33
C ILE A 131 3.41 11.45 15.08
N GLY A 132 4.44 11.21 14.26
CA GLY A 132 4.34 10.37 13.06
C GLY A 132 3.87 8.94 13.36
N GLY A 133 4.44 8.33 14.41
CA GLY A 133 4.07 6.99 14.88
C GLY A 133 2.64 6.92 15.40
N SER A 134 2.20 7.88 16.22
CA SER A 134 0.85 7.94 16.76
C SER A 134 -0.21 8.14 15.66
N MET A 135 0.08 8.99 14.67
CA MET A 135 -0.77 9.20 13.50
C MET A 135 -0.88 7.92 12.67
N ARG A 136 0.22 7.19 12.49
CA ARG A 136 0.24 5.92 11.76
C ARG A 136 -0.56 4.83 12.49
N ARG A 137 -0.43 4.72 13.81
CA ARG A 137 -1.24 3.78 14.64
C ARG A 137 -2.73 4.11 14.56
N ARG A 138 -3.11 5.40 14.68
CA ARG A 138 -4.50 5.86 14.53
C ARG A 138 -5.05 5.61 13.12
N ALA A 139 -4.22 5.83 12.09
CA ALA A 139 -4.58 5.59 10.70
C ALA A 139 -4.76 4.10 10.38
N GLN A 140 -3.94 3.22 10.98
CA GLN A 140 -4.07 1.77 10.88
C GLN A 140 -5.27 1.25 11.67
N SER A 141 -5.55 1.81 12.84
CA SER A 141 -6.78 1.53 13.61
C SER A 141 -8.04 1.93 12.85
N ARG A 142 -8.04 3.08 12.16
CA ARG A 142 -9.18 3.50 11.31
C ARG A 142 -9.29 2.72 10.00
N SER A 143 -8.18 2.33 9.39
CA SER A 143 -8.15 1.43 8.22
C SER A 143 -8.60 0.02 8.58
N SER A 144 -8.31 -0.41 9.81
CA SER A 144 -8.85 -1.62 10.42
C SER A 144 -10.16 -1.26 11.13
N ARG A 145 -11.08 -0.60 10.41
CA ARG A 145 -12.48 -0.74 10.77
C ARG A 145 -12.82 -2.20 10.48
N PRO A 146 -13.02 -3.08 11.48
CA PRO A 146 -13.87 -4.21 11.22
C PRO A 146 -15.23 -3.62 10.81
N ARG A 147 -15.94 -4.25 9.88
CA ARG A 147 -17.37 -3.96 9.66
C ARG A 147 -18.08 -4.20 10.99
N VAL A 148 -18.14 -3.21 11.87
CA VAL A 148 -18.71 -3.31 13.22
C VAL A 148 -19.58 -2.09 13.43
N GLY A 149 -20.75 -2.13 12.81
CA GLY A 149 -21.96 -2.25 13.63
C GLY A 149 -22.15 -3.75 13.88
N ALA A 150 -22.35 -4.13 15.14
CA ALA A 150 -22.46 -5.50 15.63
C ALA A 150 -21.18 -6.34 15.52
N SER A 151 -20.46 -6.52 16.62
CA SER A 151 -20.15 -7.89 17.00
C SER A 151 -21.51 -8.56 17.11
N ARG A 152 -22.01 -9.19 16.03
CA ARG A 152 -23.16 -10.08 16.14
C ARG A 152 -22.82 -10.99 17.29
N PHE A 153 -23.65 -10.96 18.32
CA PHE A 153 -23.57 -11.90 19.41
C PHE A 153 -23.55 -13.28 18.76
N LYS A 154 -22.38 -13.91 18.71
CA LYS A 154 -22.25 -15.27 18.21
C LYS A 154 -22.78 -16.17 19.30
N GLY A 155 -23.98 -16.69 19.07
CA GLY A 155 -24.58 -17.70 19.92
C GLY A 155 -23.64 -18.90 20.06
N PRO A 156 -23.81 -19.74 21.10
CA PRO A 156 -22.97 -20.92 21.33
C PRO A 156 -22.84 -21.82 20.09
N ALA A 157 -23.91 -21.95 19.30
CA ALA A 157 -23.90 -22.70 18.04
C ALA A 157 -22.98 -22.05 16.98
N GLU A 158 -23.11 -20.74 16.73
CA GLU A 158 -22.33 -19.99 15.72
C GLU A 158 -20.81 -19.96 15.96
N ARG A 159 -20.34 -20.37 17.15
CA ARG A 159 -18.90 -20.49 17.45
C ARG A 159 -18.26 -21.70 16.76
N HIS A 160 -19.06 -22.72 16.46
CA HIS A 160 -18.60 -23.96 15.82
C HIS A 160 -18.74 -23.92 14.29
N LEU A 161 -19.29 -22.84 13.72
CA LEU A 161 -19.44 -22.67 12.27
C LEU A 161 -18.40 -21.69 11.69
N SER A 162 -18.04 -21.92 10.42
CA SER A 162 -17.20 -21.02 9.62
C SER A 162 -17.84 -19.65 9.48
N GLY A 163 -17.03 -18.59 9.30
CA GLY A 163 -17.51 -17.20 9.25
C GLY A 163 -18.58 -16.89 8.20
N ASP A 164 -18.65 -17.71 7.15
CA ASP A 164 -19.70 -17.75 6.15
C ASP A 164 -20.45 -19.08 6.33
N PHE A 165 -21.57 -19.07 7.07
CA PHE A 165 -22.44 -20.24 7.23
C PHE A 165 -23.83 -19.93 6.67
N SER A 166 -24.46 -20.93 6.07
CA SER A 166 -25.83 -20.79 5.55
C SER A 166 -26.86 -20.89 6.68
N VAL A 167 -28.08 -20.39 6.45
CA VAL A 167 -29.19 -20.52 7.41
C VAL A 167 -29.50 -22.00 7.71
N GLY A 168 -29.34 -22.89 6.72
CA GLY A 168 -29.49 -24.33 6.89
C GLY A 168 -28.42 -24.96 7.79
N GLU A 169 -27.16 -24.51 7.68
CA GLU A 169 -26.09 -25.00 8.56
C GLU A 169 -26.29 -24.56 10.01
N LEU A 170 -26.78 -23.33 10.22
CA LEU A 170 -27.14 -22.84 11.56
C LEU A 170 -28.31 -23.64 12.15
N ARG A 171 -29.32 -23.94 11.34
CA ARG A 171 -30.50 -24.74 11.73
C ARG A 171 -30.09 -26.14 12.19
N ARG A 172 -29.22 -26.79 11.41
CA ARG A 172 -28.65 -28.10 11.72
C ARG A 172 -27.80 -28.09 12.99
N ALA A 173 -26.99 -27.05 13.17
CA ALA A 173 -26.15 -26.89 14.36
C ALA A 173 -26.95 -26.71 15.67
N LEU A 174 -28.20 -26.24 15.56
CA LEU A 174 -29.14 -26.10 16.68
C LEU A 174 -30.05 -27.34 16.85
N MET A 175 -29.85 -28.40 16.05
CA MET A 175 -30.67 -29.62 16.04
C MET A 175 -32.18 -29.37 15.83
N LEU A 176 -32.56 -28.31 15.12
CA LEU A 176 -33.99 -28.06 14.83
C LEU A 176 -34.57 -29.09 13.85
N ASP A 177 -33.73 -29.72 13.03
CA ASP A 177 -34.14 -30.76 12.08
C ASP A 177 -34.74 -31.99 12.78
N ALA A 178 -34.44 -32.21 14.07
CA ALA A 178 -35.00 -33.31 14.86
C ALA A 178 -36.45 -33.08 15.32
N PHE A 179 -36.95 -31.84 15.19
CA PHE A 179 -38.29 -31.43 15.62
C PHE A 179 -39.19 -31.02 14.45
N GLU A 180 -38.72 -31.22 13.21
CA GLU A 180 -39.49 -30.91 12.01
C GLU A 180 -40.37 -32.11 11.62
N ASP A 181 -41.67 -31.85 11.45
CA ASP A 181 -42.66 -32.87 11.12
C ASP A 181 -42.45 -33.35 9.66
N PRO A 182 -42.57 -34.66 9.33
CA PRO A 182 -42.32 -35.19 7.99
C PRO A 182 -43.13 -34.51 6.87
N PHE A 183 -44.23 -33.84 7.23
CA PHE A 183 -45.07 -33.07 6.32
C PHE A 183 -44.43 -31.75 5.84
N GLN A 184 -43.54 -31.13 6.61
CA GLN A 184 -42.83 -29.90 6.20
C GLN A 184 -41.56 -30.20 5.40
N VAL A 185 -40.86 -31.30 5.71
CA VAL A 185 -39.66 -31.73 4.97
C VAL A 185 -39.96 -32.07 3.50
N SER A 186 -41.21 -32.46 3.21
CA SER A 186 -41.66 -32.76 1.84
C SER A 186 -42.16 -31.53 1.07
N ALA A 187 -42.21 -30.35 1.71
CA ALA A 187 -42.65 -29.10 1.11
C ALA A 187 -41.49 -28.21 0.66
N ASP A 188 -40.24 -28.53 1.03
CA ASP A 188 -39.04 -27.90 0.47
C ASP A 188 -38.65 -28.62 -0.84
N ASP A 189 -38.86 -27.90 -1.93
CA ASP A 189 -38.92 -28.36 -3.30
C ASP A 189 -37.54 -28.59 -3.94
N ASP A 190 -37.14 -29.87 -4.02
CA ASP A 190 -36.47 -30.42 -5.22
C ASP A 190 -37.51 -31.23 -6.02
N TRP A 191 -38.49 -30.53 -6.59
CA TRP A 191 -39.62 -31.16 -7.28
C TRP A 191 -39.25 -31.53 -8.72
N GLY A 192 -38.63 -32.70 -8.90
CA GLY A 192 -38.28 -33.30 -10.19
C GLY A 192 -39.45 -33.86 -11.04
N GLY A 193 -40.66 -33.32 -10.89
CA GLY A 193 -41.87 -33.77 -11.59
C GLY A 193 -42.47 -32.67 -12.47
N GLN A 194 -42.57 -32.90 -13.78
CA GLN A 194 -43.26 -32.00 -14.71
C GLN A 194 -44.75 -31.93 -14.36
N VAL A 195 -45.15 -30.87 -13.67
CA VAL A 195 -46.57 -30.58 -13.42
C VAL A 195 -47.16 -30.02 -14.72
N GLY A 196 -47.72 -30.89 -15.56
CA GLY A 196 -48.52 -30.46 -16.71
C GLY A 196 -49.68 -29.58 -16.24
N ARG A 197 -50.01 -28.53 -17.02
CA ARG A 197 -51.06 -27.58 -16.63
C ARG A 197 -52.37 -28.33 -16.43
N THR A 198 -53.12 -28.01 -15.37
CA THR A 198 -54.43 -28.63 -15.13
C THR A 198 -55.34 -28.40 -16.34
N CYS A 199 -56.02 -29.46 -16.79
CA CYS A 199 -56.90 -29.35 -17.94
C CYS A 199 -58.13 -28.53 -17.55
N HIS A 200 -58.23 -27.31 -18.08
CA HIS A 200 -59.33 -26.39 -17.77
C HIS A 200 -60.69 -26.88 -18.26
N TYR A 201 -60.75 -27.80 -19.24
CA TYR A 201 -62.03 -28.33 -19.74
C TYR A 201 -62.75 -29.20 -18.71
N CYS A 202 -62.02 -29.85 -17.81
CA CYS A 202 -62.57 -30.71 -16.76
C CYS A 202 -62.08 -30.36 -15.37
N ASN A 203 -61.47 -29.18 -15.22
CA ASN A 203 -60.98 -28.65 -13.96
C ASN A 203 -60.13 -29.66 -13.14
N GLY A 204 -59.33 -30.49 -13.82
CA GLY A 204 -58.50 -31.50 -13.16
C GLY A 204 -59.16 -32.86 -12.88
N GLU A 205 -60.46 -33.04 -13.09
CA GLU A 205 -61.17 -34.30 -12.79
C GLU A 205 -60.94 -35.41 -13.85
N GLY A 206 -60.39 -35.06 -15.01
CA GLY A 206 -60.15 -35.96 -16.14
C GLY A 206 -61.34 -36.00 -17.09
N CYS A 207 -61.08 -35.71 -18.37
CA CYS A 207 -62.09 -35.83 -19.43
C CYS A 207 -61.46 -36.28 -20.75
N PRO A 208 -62.29 -36.62 -21.77
CA PRO A 208 -61.79 -37.11 -23.05
C PRO A 208 -60.85 -36.13 -23.76
N GLN A 209 -60.97 -34.82 -23.48
CA GLN A 209 -60.10 -33.79 -24.06
C GLN A 209 -58.66 -33.83 -23.53
N CYS A 210 -58.40 -34.41 -22.35
CA CYS A 210 -57.07 -34.59 -21.76
C CYS A 210 -56.71 -36.07 -21.54
N GLY A 211 -57.32 -36.98 -22.31
CA GLY A 211 -57.07 -38.42 -22.18
C GLY A 211 -57.45 -39.00 -20.82
N ASN A 212 -58.42 -38.39 -20.12
CA ASN A 212 -58.85 -38.71 -18.76
C ASN A 212 -57.79 -38.56 -17.66
N THR A 213 -56.69 -37.86 -17.93
CA THR A 213 -55.60 -37.67 -16.95
C THR A 213 -55.81 -36.45 -16.05
N GLY A 214 -56.66 -35.51 -16.44
CA GLY A 214 -56.92 -34.28 -15.68
C GLY A 214 -55.86 -33.19 -15.88
N SER A 215 -54.74 -33.49 -16.53
CA SER A 215 -53.68 -32.54 -16.88
C SER A 215 -53.40 -32.55 -18.38
N LEU A 216 -52.93 -31.42 -18.89
CA LEU A 216 -52.39 -31.28 -20.23
C LEU A 216 -50.87 -31.45 -20.10
N GLY A 217 -50.43 -32.70 -20.31
CA GLY A 217 -49.02 -33.08 -20.46
C GLY A 217 -48.61 -33.06 -21.92
#